data_AF-A0A7S3XWY9-F1
#
_entry.id   AF-A0A7S3XWY9-F1
#
_cell.length_a   1.000
_cell.length_b   1.000
_cell.length_c   1.000
_cell.angle_alpha   90.00
_cell.angle_beta   90.00
_cell.angle_gamma   90.00
#
_symmetry.space_group_name_H-M   'P 1'
#
loop_
_entity.id
_entity.type
_entity.pdbx_description
1 polymer ?
#
loop_
_entity_poly.entity_id
_entity_poly.type
_entity_poly.pdbx_seq_one_letter_code
_entity_poly.pdbx_strand_id
1 'polypeptide(L)'
;GERRRRRAAAAAKAAAAAGDGDDAASAVSASAMEVELPEGAGEEEREALEAALALSMQPGAAVAAEGAAGPGLPGDFRGNYELFGVVTHKGREADGGHYMGWVKQEGGRGDPSDKWFVFDDADVSETTEEEVMKLKGGGDWHMAYLTFYRYKN
;
A
#
# COMPACT_ATOMS: atom_id res chain seq x y z
N GLY A 1 47.44 12.20 10.04
CA GLY A 1 46.13 11.53 9.95
C GLY A 1 45.20 12.19 10.93
N GLU A 2 44.53 13.27 10.52
CA GLU A 2 43.79 14.13 11.47
C GLU A 2 42.52 14.75 10.90
N ARG A 3 42.15 14.43 9.65
CA ARG A 3 40.87 14.86 9.05
C ARG A 3 39.77 13.80 9.11
N ARG A 4 40.04 12.67 9.78
CA ARG A 4 39.07 11.58 10.05
C ARG A 4 38.57 11.54 11.51
N ARG A 5 38.96 12.50 12.35
CA ARG A 5 38.55 12.57 13.77
C ARG A 5 37.65 13.76 14.13
N ARG A 6 37.14 14.50 13.13
CA ARG A 6 36.16 15.59 13.31
C ARG A 6 34.77 15.33 12.70
N ARG A 7 34.48 14.08 12.30
CA ARG A 7 33.13 13.64 11.90
C ARG A 7 32.57 12.48 12.75
N ALA A 8 33.26 12.13 13.84
CA ALA A 8 32.82 11.14 14.82
C ALA A 8 32.39 11.77 16.17
N ALA A 9 32.10 13.09 16.17
CA ALA A 9 31.63 13.84 17.35
C ALA A 9 30.41 14.72 17.02
N ALA A 10 29.53 14.21 16.15
CA ALA A 10 28.19 14.75 15.89
C ALA A 10 27.12 13.64 15.88
N ALA A 11 27.45 12.50 16.48
CA ALA A 11 26.52 11.47 16.93
C ALA A 11 26.62 11.45 18.45
N ALA A 12 25.46 11.46 19.12
CA ALA A 12 25.26 11.63 20.56
C ALA A 12 25.28 13.08 21.09
N LYS A 13 24.16 13.79 20.94
CA LYS A 13 23.48 14.56 22.01
C LYS A 13 22.18 15.21 21.50
N ALA A 14 21.04 14.54 21.71
CA ALA A 14 19.71 15.13 21.99
C ALA A 14 18.62 14.03 21.88
N ALA A 15 18.78 12.98 22.68
CA ALA A 15 17.63 12.30 23.26
C ALA A 15 17.35 12.97 24.61
N ALA A 16 16.06 13.08 24.96
CA ALA A 16 15.46 13.48 26.25
C ALA A 16 14.68 14.80 26.22
N ALA A 17 13.37 14.69 25.96
CA ALA A 17 12.34 15.37 26.74
C ALA A 17 11.08 14.48 26.72
N ALA A 18 10.75 13.97 27.90
CA ALA A 18 9.59 13.15 28.22
C ALA A 18 8.46 14.05 28.79
N GLY A 19 7.24 13.51 28.84
CA GLY A 19 6.07 14.12 29.47
C GLY A 19 4.82 13.78 28.65
N ASP A 20 4.18 12.63 28.85
CA ASP A 20 3.19 12.36 29.92
C ASP A 20 1.85 13.04 29.59
N GLY A 21 0.83 12.22 29.31
CA GLY A 21 -0.48 12.67 28.86
C GLY A 21 -1.40 11.52 28.52
N ASP A 22 -1.93 10.92 29.58
CA ASP A 22 -3.20 10.19 29.72
C ASP A 22 -3.66 9.23 28.61
N ASP A 23 -3.61 7.95 28.99
CA ASP A 23 -4.63 6.94 28.70
C ASP A 23 -6.05 7.51 28.74
N ALA A 24 -6.60 7.79 27.58
CA ALA A 24 -8.04 7.75 27.37
C ALA A 24 -8.29 6.95 26.09
N ALA A 25 -8.28 5.62 26.25
CA ALA A 25 -9.07 4.76 25.39
C ALA A 25 -10.50 5.31 25.41
N SER A 26 -10.86 6.08 24.38
CA SER A 26 -12.25 6.36 24.06
C SER A 26 -12.83 5.04 23.59
N ALA A 27 -13.19 4.19 24.57
CA ALA A 27 -14.27 3.25 24.40
C ALA A 27 -15.47 4.10 24.00
N VAL A 28 -15.68 4.21 22.68
CA VAL A 28 -17.00 4.55 22.16
C VAL A 28 -17.87 3.43 22.67
N SER A 29 -18.50 3.71 23.81
CA SER A 29 -19.54 2.90 24.37
C SER A 29 -20.45 2.57 23.21
N ALA A 30 -20.49 1.31 22.81
CA ALA A 30 -21.56 0.79 22.00
C ALA A 30 -22.79 0.92 22.89
N SER A 31 -23.32 2.15 22.95
CA SER A 31 -24.66 2.40 23.40
C SER A 31 -25.47 1.52 22.47
N ALA A 32 -25.94 0.39 23.01
CA ALA A 32 -27.06 -0.31 22.43
C ALA A 32 -28.09 0.78 22.16
N MET A 33 -28.25 1.13 20.90
CA MET A 33 -29.34 2.00 20.49
C MET A 33 -30.55 1.13 20.78
N GLU A 34 -31.16 1.32 21.96
CA GLU A 34 -32.45 0.73 22.27
C GLU A 34 -33.37 1.17 21.16
N VAL A 35 -33.67 0.24 20.25
CA VAL A 35 -34.70 0.45 19.25
C VAL A 35 -35.99 0.42 20.05
N GLU A 36 -36.48 1.59 20.45
CA GLU A 36 -37.81 1.72 21.04
C GLU A 36 -38.82 1.16 20.03
N LEU A 37 -39.39 0.00 20.38
CA LEU A 37 -40.38 -0.65 19.55
C LEU A 37 -41.64 0.22 19.52
N PRO A 38 -42.14 0.63 18.35
CA PRO A 38 -43.42 1.33 18.30
C PRO A 38 -44.51 0.44 18.91
N GLU A 39 -45.24 0.95 19.90
CA GLU A 39 -46.39 0.27 20.49
C GLU A 39 -47.44 0.07 19.40
N GLY A 40 -47.62 -1.19 18.97
CA GLY A 40 -48.50 -1.57 17.86
C GLY A 40 -47.83 -2.31 16.71
N ALA A 41 -46.50 -2.50 16.73
CA ALA A 41 -45.85 -3.39 15.76
C ALA A 41 -46.45 -4.80 15.83
N GLY A 42 -47.00 -5.26 14.70
CA GLY A 42 -47.56 -6.60 14.57
C GLY A 42 -46.50 -7.68 14.76
N GLU A 43 -46.93 -8.90 15.06
CA GLU A 43 -46.03 -10.04 15.35
C GLU A 43 -45.01 -10.27 14.23
N GLU A 44 -45.44 -10.13 12.97
CA GLU A 44 -44.58 -10.28 11.78
C GLU A 44 -43.44 -9.25 11.70
N GLU A 45 -43.69 -8.01 12.14
CA GLU A 45 -42.73 -6.92 12.04
C GLU A 45 -41.67 -7.00 13.15
N ARG A 46 -42.05 -7.54 14.31
CA ARG A 46 -41.13 -7.87 15.42
C ARG A 46 -40.24 -9.05 15.07
N GLU A 47 -40.80 -10.09 14.45
CA GLU A 47 -40.05 -11.25 13.99
C GLU A 47 -39.05 -10.87 12.89
N ALA A 48 -39.43 -10.01 11.95
CA ALA A 48 -38.54 -9.49 10.91
C ALA A 48 -37.36 -8.70 11.50
N LEU A 49 -37.61 -7.90 12.54
CA LEU A 49 -36.59 -7.07 13.19
C LEU A 49 -35.65 -7.91 14.06
N GLU A 50 -36.16 -8.95 14.73
CA GLU A 50 -35.37 -9.93 15.46
C GLU A 50 -34.50 -10.78 14.51
N ALA A 51 -35.06 -11.20 13.38
CA ALA A 51 -34.30 -11.89 12.34
C ALA A 51 -33.18 -11.01 11.75
N ALA A 52 -33.44 -9.71 11.53
CA ALA A 52 -32.45 -8.76 11.06
C ALA A 52 -31.35 -8.50 12.11
N LEU A 53 -31.72 -8.38 13.39
CA LEU A 53 -30.77 -8.22 14.49
C LEU A 53 -29.91 -9.48 14.65
N ALA A 54 -30.52 -10.67 14.61
CA ALA A 54 -29.79 -11.93 14.65
C ALA A 54 -28.82 -12.08 13.46
N LEU A 55 -29.20 -11.63 12.27
CA LEU A 55 -28.31 -11.59 11.10
C LEU A 55 -27.16 -10.60 11.31
N SER A 56 -27.42 -9.46 11.94
CA SER A 56 -26.39 -8.45 12.25
C SER A 56 -25.41 -8.87 13.35
N MET A 57 -25.83 -9.77 14.25
CA MET A 57 -25.02 -10.30 15.35
C MET A 57 -24.37 -11.65 15.01
N GLN A 58 -24.53 -12.17 13.78
CA GLN A 58 -23.84 -13.40 13.38
C GLN A 58 -22.32 -13.18 13.41
N PRO A 59 -21.57 -14.00 14.16
CA PRO A 59 -20.11 -13.96 14.23
C PRO A 59 -19.47 -14.56 12.97
N GLY A 60 -19.97 -14.20 11.80
CA GLY A 60 -19.48 -14.62 10.49
C GLY A 60 -19.44 -13.48 9.48
N ALA A 61 -20.22 -12.40 9.68
CA ALA A 61 -20.13 -11.19 8.85
C ALA A 61 -18.86 -10.38 9.19
N ALA A 62 -18.45 -10.37 10.46
CA ALA A 62 -17.21 -9.71 10.91
C ALA A 62 -15.98 -10.64 10.87
N VAL A 63 -16.17 -11.97 10.84
CA VAL A 63 -15.07 -12.94 11.00
C VAL A 63 -14.52 -13.45 9.66
N ALA A 64 -15.10 -13.00 8.54
CA ALA A 64 -14.41 -13.03 7.24
C ALA A 64 -13.32 -11.94 7.11
N ALA A 65 -13.16 -11.07 8.12
CA ALA A 65 -12.18 -9.96 8.13
C ALA A 65 -10.94 -10.22 9.00
N GLU A 66 -10.84 -11.33 9.72
CA GLU A 66 -9.61 -11.74 10.40
C GLU A 66 -8.76 -12.57 9.43
N GLY A 67 -7.94 -11.89 8.64
CA GLY A 67 -7.01 -12.53 7.68
C GLY A 67 -7.45 -12.45 6.22
N ALA A 68 -8.29 -11.51 5.83
CA ALA A 68 -8.47 -11.19 4.41
C ALA A 68 -7.86 -9.81 4.17
N ALA A 69 -6.63 -9.77 3.66
CA ALA A 69 -5.94 -8.53 3.30
C ALA A 69 -6.62 -7.75 2.14
N GLY A 70 -7.81 -8.17 1.70
CA GLY A 70 -8.53 -7.68 0.54
C GLY A 70 -8.58 -8.73 -0.59
N PRO A 71 -9.40 -8.47 -1.63
CA PRO A 71 -9.52 -9.39 -2.76
C PRO A 71 -8.18 -9.57 -3.49
N GLY A 72 -7.77 -10.83 -3.68
CA GLY A 72 -6.54 -11.18 -4.38
C GLY A 72 -5.25 -11.11 -3.55
N LEU A 73 -5.34 -10.85 -2.23
CA LEU A 73 -4.20 -10.83 -1.32
C LEU A 73 -4.26 -12.00 -0.32
N PRO A 74 -3.10 -12.61 0.01
CA PRO A 74 -3.06 -13.70 0.98
C PRO A 74 -3.37 -13.19 2.40
N GLY A 75 -3.87 -14.07 3.26
CA GLY A 75 -4.33 -13.67 4.59
C GLY A 75 -3.24 -13.26 5.56
N ASP A 76 -2.01 -13.68 5.31
CA ASP A 76 -0.79 -13.30 6.02
C ASP A 76 -0.05 -12.13 5.36
N PHE A 77 -0.69 -11.46 4.38
CA PHE A 77 -0.07 -10.36 3.65
C PHE A 77 0.35 -9.22 4.59
N ARG A 78 1.64 -8.84 4.52
CA ARG A 78 2.25 -7.85 5.41
C ARG A 78 2.41 -6.45 4.81
N GLY A 79 1.76 -6.17 3.67
CA GLY A 79 1.89 -4.87 2.99
C GLY A 79 3.14 -4.75 2.10
N ASN A 80 3.81 -5.85 1.80
CA ASN A 80 5.00 -5.85 0.95
C ASN A 80 4.61 -5.88 -0.54
N TYR A 81 5.04 -4.85 -1.26
CA TYR A 81 4.83 -4.77 -2.70
C TYR A 81 6.15 -4.68 -3.44
N GLU A 82 6.17 -5.26 -4.63
CA GLU A 82 7.29 -5.17 -5.56
C GLU A 82 6.90 -4.35 -6.78
N LEU A 83 7.78 -3.42 -7.15
CA LEU A 83 7.68 -2.69 -8.39
C LEU A 83 8.03 -3.62 -9.55
N PHE A 84 7.12 -3.76 -10.52
CA PHE A 84 7.34 -4.60 -11.70
C PHE A 84 7.11 -3.87 -13.02
N GLY A 85 6.51 -2.68 -12.99
CA GLY A 85 6.27 -1.88 -14.20
C GLY A 85 6.38 -0.38 -13.91
N VAL A 86 6.95 0.37 -14.83
CA VAL A 86 6.99 1.83 -14.81
C VAL A 86 6.68 2.36 -16.20
N VAL A 87 5.79 3.34 -16.29
CA VAL A 87 5.63 4.16 -17.50
C VAL A 87 6.29 5.50 -17.22
N THR A 88 7.23 5.88 -18.07
CA THR A 88 7.87 7.20 -17.97
C THR A 88 7.37 8.13 -19.04
N HIS A 89 7.46 9.43 -18.74
CA HIS A 89 7.25 10.49 -19.71
C HIS A 89 8.55 11.30 -19.84
N LYS A 90 8.94 11.58 -21.09
CA LYS A 90 10.06 12.45 -21.43
C LYS A 90 9.54 13.66 -22.20
N GLY A 91 9.43 14.79 -21.51
CA GLY A 91 8.94 16.02 -22.09
C GLY A 91 8.59 17.04 -21.00
N ARG A 92 8.58 18.32 -21.35
CA ARG A 92 8.19 19.41 -20.45
C ARG A 92 6.69 19.65 -20.44
N GLU A 93 5.99 19.20 -21.48
CA GLU A 93 4.57 19.42 -21.70
C GLU A 93 3.85 18.07 -21.73
N ALA A 94 2.61 18.01 -21.25
CA ALA A 94 1.85 16.76 -21.27
C ALA A 94 1.41 16.36 -22.70
N ASP A 95 1.20 17.35 -23.57
CA ASP A 95 0.80 17.16 -24.97
C ASP A 95 2.02 17.02 -25.91
N GLY A 96 3.23 17.19 -25.38
CA GLY A 96 4.49 17.19 -26.11
C GLY A 96 5.58 16.43 -25.36
N GLY A 97 5.80 15.17 -25.74
CA GLY A 97 6.82 14.31 -25.16
C GLY A 97 6.81 12.90 -25.72
N HIS A 98 7.42 11.98 -24.98
CA HIS A 98 7.53 10.57 -25.35
C HIS A 98 7.28 9.65 -24.16
N TYR A 99 6.47 8.61 -24.36
CA TYR A 99 6.16 7.62 -23.31
C TYR A 99 6.92 6.34 -23.58
N MET A 100 7.54 5.79 -22.52
CA MET A 100 8.25 4.52 -22.62
C MET A 100 7.86 3.61 -21.46
N GLY A 101 7.77 2.31 -21.75
CA GLY A 101 7.45 1.29 -20.77
C GLY A 101 8.71 0.63 -20.22
N TRP A 102 8.75 0.38 -18.92
CA TRP A 102 9.83 -0.34 -18.25
C TRP A 102 9.19 -1.50 -17.50
N VAL A 103 9.59 -2.73 -17.79
CA VAL A 103 8.95 -3.92 -17.23
C VAL A 103 10.00 -4.86 -16.67
N LYS A 104 9.74 -5.36 -15.46
CA LYS A 104 10.53 -6.39 -14.79
C LYS A 104 10.07 -7.76 -15.26
N GLN A 105 10.99 -8.53 -15.81
CA GLN A 105 10.81 -9.95 -16.09
C GLN A 105 11.43 -10.74 -14.92
N GLU A 106 10.62 -11.57 -14.28
CA GLU A 106 11.11 -12.48 -13.25
C GLU A 106 12.04 -13.53 -13.83
N GLY A 107 13.07 -13.87 -13.06
CA GLY A 107 13.96 -14.97 -13.36
C GLY A 107 13.20 -16.30 -13.53
N GLY A 108 13.56 -17.06 -14.57
CA GLY A 108 13.01 -18.37 -14.87
C GLY A 108 13.91 -19.52 -14.41
N ARG A 109 13.50 -20.75 -14.69
CA ARG A 109 14.26 -21.97 -14.31
C ARG A 109 15.68 -22.04 -14.88
N GLY A 110 15.98 -21.27 -15.93
CA GLY A 110 17.30 -21.20 -16.58
C GLY A 110 18.19 -20.05 -16.11
N ASP A 111 17.61 -18.96 -15.61
CA ASP A 111 18.32 -17.81 -15.06
C ASP A 111 17.46 -17.21 -13.96
N PRO A 112 17.84 -17.38 -12.67
CA PRO A 112 17.05 -16.92 -11.55
C PRO A 112 17.15 -15.40 -11.32
N SER A 113 17.97 -14.70 -12.11
CA SER A 113 18.10 -13.25 -11.98
C SER A 113 16.91 -12.54 -12.64
N ASP A 114 16.37 -11.56 -11.91
CA ASP A 114 15.37 -10.66 -12.47
C ASP A 114 16.03 -9.72 -13.48
N LYS A 115 15.37 -9.51 -14.62
CA LYS A 115 15.84 -8.61 -15.68
C LYS A 115 14.83 -7.51 -15.92
N TRP A 116 15.32 -6.35 -16.34
CA TRP A 116 14.46 -5.25 -16.74
C TRP A 116 14.56 -5.03 -18.24
N PHE A 117 13.44 -4.65 -18.82
CA PHE A 117 13.35 -4.30 -20.23
C PHE A 117 12.72 -2.92 -20.36
N VAL A 118 13.26 -2.13 -21.29
CA VAL A 118 12.66 -0.88 -21.72
C VAL A 118 12.05 -1.08 -23.11
N PHE A 119 10.83 -0.61 -23.25
CA PHE A 119 10.00 -0.63 -24.45
C PHE A 119 9.87 0.82 -24.92
N ASP A 120 10.66 1.16 -25.94
CA ASP A 120 10.65 2.43 -26.66
C ASP A 120 9.98 2.19 -28.02
N ASP A 121 8.65 2.27 -28.05
CA ASP A 121 7.82 1.91 -29.20
C ASP A 121 8.14 0.51 -29.78
N ALA A 122 8.82 0.45 -30.94
CA ALA A 122 9.21 -0.78 -31.61
C ALA A 122 10.54 -1.35 -31.10
N ASP A 123 11.34 -0.53 -30.40
CA ASP A 123 12.66 -0.88 -29.93
C ASP A 123 12.59 -1.39 -28.48
N VAL A 124 13.05 -2.62 -28.28
CA VAL A 124 13.11 -3.26 -26.96
C VAL A 124 14.56 -3.52 -26.59
N SER A 125 14.97 -3.07 -25.41
CA SER A 125 16.31 -3.31 -24.91
C SER A 125 16.32 -3.72 -23.44
N GLU A 126 17.33 -4.50 -23.05
CA GLU A 126 17.55 -4.88 -21.66
C GLU A 126 18.19 -3.71 -20.90
N THR A 127 17.78 -3.53 -19.65
CA THR A 127 18.23 -2.46 -18.75
C THR A 127 18.42 -3.03 -17.34
N THR A 128 19.00 -2.23 -16.44
CA THR A 128 19.29 -2.63 -15.07
C THR A 128 18.30 -1.99 -14.09
N GLU A 129 18.09 -2.64 -12.94
CA GLU A 129 17.25 -2.05 -11.88
C GLU A 129 17.78 -0.68 -11.41
N GLU A 130 19.10 -0.48 -11.42
CA GLU A 130 19.71 0.81 -11.08
C GLU A 130 19.29 1.93 -12.04
N GLU A 131 19.08 1.63 -13.32
CA GLU A 131 18.57 2.60 -14.31
C GLU A 131 17.10 2.91 -14.07
N VAL A 132 16.30 1.90 -13.73
CA VAL A 132 14.89 2.07 -13.37
C VAL A 132 14.74 2.96 -12.12
N MET A 133 15.62 2.80 -11.13
CA MET A 133 15.62 3.65 -9.92
C MET A 133 15.98 5.12 -10.21
N LYS A 134 16.68 5.40 -11.32
CA LYS A 134 16.97 6.79 -11.75
C LYS A 134 15.74 7.48 -12.36
N LEU A 135 14.68 6.74 -12.68
CA LEU A 135 13.43 7.27 -13.24
C LEU A 135 12.57 8.02 -12.20
N LYS A 136 13.03 8.16 -10.95
CA LYS A 136 12.40 8.98 -9.91
C LYS A 136 12.25 10.47 -10.27
N GLY A 137 12.82 10.89 -11.39
CA GLY A 137 12.70 12.23 -11.96
C GLY A 137 13.82 13.18 -11.53
N GLY A 138 13.89 14.32 -12.23
CA GLY A 138 14.85 15.40 -12.02
C GLY A 138 15.39 15.96 -13.34
N GLY A 139 15.33 17.28 -13.51
CA GLY A 139 15.79 17.97 -14.73
C GLY A 139 14.99 17.58 -15.97
N ASP A 140 15.65 17.55 -17.13
CA ASP A 140 15.08 17.18 -18.43
C ASP A 140 15.15 15.66 -18.73
N TRP A 141 15.35 14.83 -17.71
CA TRP A 141 15.41 13.38 -17.84
C TRP A 141 14.02 12.72 -17.73
N HIS A 142 13.94 11.42 -18.03
CA HIS A 142 12.70 10.65 -17.88
C HIS A 142 12.15 10.75 -16.45
N MET A 143 10.85 10.96 -16.35
CA MET A 143 10.14 10.98 -15.07
C MET A 143 9.12 9.83 -15.04
N ALA A 144 9.13 9.08 -13.94
CA ALA A 144 8.09 8.09 -13.66
C ALA A 144 6.73 8.79 -13.59
N TYR A 145 5.82 8.34 -14.45
CA TYR A 145 4.46 8.85 -14.54
C TYR A 145 3.46 7.88 -13.91
N LEU A 146 3.55 6.59 -14.25
CA LEU A 146 2.78 5.53 -13.63
C LEU A 146 3.73 4.43 -13.12
N THR A 147 3.44 3.89 -11.94
CA THR A 147 4.19 2.79 -11.34
C THR A 147 3.24 1.65 -10.99
N PHE A 148 3.60 0.45 -11.39
CA PHE A 148 2.82 -0.77 -11.19
C PHE A 148 3.49 -1.65 -10.16
N TYR A 149 2.73 -1.95 -9.12
CA TYR A 149 3.14 -2.79 -8.01
C TYR A 149 2.30 -4.06 -7.98
N ARG A 150 2.92 -5.16 -7.61
CA ARG A 150 2.25 -6.42 -7.31
C ARG A 150 2.64 -6.87 -5.91
N TYR A 151 1.76 -7.63 -5.26
CA TYR A 151 2.09 -8.17 -3.96
C TYR A 151 3.28 -9.14 -4.09
N LYS A 152 4.17 -9.13 -3.10
CA LYS A 152 5.28 -10.07 -3.01
C LYS A 152 5.28 -10.68 -1.60
N ASN A 153 5.27 -12.01 -1.55
CA ASN A 153 5.37 -12.77 -0.30
C ASN A 153 6.83 -13.02 0.08
#